data_AF-A0A2G6NWP2-F1
#
_entry.id   AF-A0A2G6NWP2-F1
#
_cell.length_a   1.000
_cell.length_b   1.000
_cell.length_c   1.000
_cell.angle_alpha   90.00
_cell.angle_beta   90.00
_cell.angle_gamma   90.00
#
_symmetry.space_group_name_H-M   'P 1'
#
loop_
_entity.id
_entity.type
_entity.pdbx_description
1 polymer ?
#
loop_
_entity_poly.entity_id
_entity_poly.type
_entity_poly.pdbx_seq_one_letter_code
_entity_poly.pdbx_strand_id
1 'polypeptide(L)'
;MSDGGFSRTLTAADRALRQAVPERQSLSGRDLPNRDLAGLKAAAEQFEGVFLNTMLKAMRATVPDNELFNSSGPTKFYQQMLDSEMATAMATGPSRVGVADLIVRQFQATVDGDAEGAPRILPRSAPVSAPASAPMALERYRSMGEVTGEVAQRLRLRA
;
A
#
# COMPACT_ATOMS: atom_id res chain seq x y z
N MET A 1 -49.33 -35.51 43.21
CA MET A 1 -47.92 -35.13 43.13
C MET A 1 -47.66 -34.67 41.71
N SER A 2 -47.39 -33.37 41.57
CA SER A 2 -47.23 -32.64 40.32
C SER A 2 -45.78 -32.69 39.89
N ASP A 3 -45.49 -33.19 38.69
CA ASP A 3 -44.24 -32.88 37.99
C ASP A 3 -44.48 -33.03 36.48
N GLY A 4 -44.36 -31.92 35.74
CA GLY A 4 -44.53 -31.95 34.27
C GLY A 4 -44.81 -30.62 33.57
N GLY A 5 -44.98 -29.51 34.30
CA GLY A 5 -45.32 -28.20 33.72
C GLY A 5 -44.15 -27.36 33.21
N PHE A 6 -42.90 -27.69 33.56
CA PHE A 6 -41.76 -26.76 33.36
C PHE A 6 -40.92 -27.00 32.08
N SER A 7 -41.08 -28.14 31.39
CA SER A 7 -40.25 -28.48 30.21
C SER A 7 -40.84 -28.10 28.84
N ARG A 8 -42.08 -27.58 28.77
CA ARG A 8 -42.70 -27.20 27.47
C ARG A 8 -42.55 -25.72 27.10
N THR A 9 -42.26 -24.85 28.06
CA THR A 9 -42.10 -23.41 27.81
C THR A 9 -40.67 -23.04 27.44
N LEU A 10 -39.68 -23.84 27.83
CA LEU A 10 -38.28 -23.62 27.45
C LEU A 10 -38.03 -23.87 25.94
N THR A 11 -38.74 -24.82 25.32
CA THR A 11 -38.58 -25.11 23.88
C THR A 11 -39.23 -24.07 22.95
N ALA A 12 -40.28 -23.38 23.42
CA ALA A 12 -40.97 -22.35 22.64
C ALA A 12 -40.18 -21.02 22.62
N ALA A 13 -39.62 -20.64 23.78
CA ALA A 13 -38.79 -19.44 23.90
C ALA A 13 -37.44 -19.59 23.18
N ASP A 14 -36.82 -20.77 23.24
CA ASP A 14 -35.56 -21.08 22.54
C ASP A 14 -35.73 -21.07 21.00
N ARG A 15 -36.89 -21.51 20.51
CA ARG A 15 -37.25 -21.45 19.09
C ARG A 15 -37.49 -20.02 18.60
N ALA A 16 -38.12 -19.18 19.41
CA ALA A 16 -38.31 -17.76 19.08
C ALA A 16 -36.98 -17.00 19.05
N LEU A 17 -36.05 -17.32 19.95
CA LEU A 17 -34.69 -16.77 19.91
C LEU A 17 -33.91 -17.21 18.67
N ARG A 18 -34.04 -18.47 18.23
CA ARG A 18 -33.43 -18.96 16.99
C ARG A 18 -34.04 -18.37 15.72
N GLN A 19 -35.33 -18.01 15.74
CA GLN A 19 -36.02 -17.37 14.61
C GLN A 19 -35.77 -15.86 14.52
N ALA A 20 -35.36 -15.22 15.62
CA ALA A 20 -35.03 -13.80 15.68
C ALA A 20 -33.54 -13.49 15.44
N VAL A 21 -32.69 -14.52 15.30
CA VAL A 21 -31.35 -14.32 14.73
C VAL A 21 -31.56 -14.18 13.23
N PRO A 22 -31.44 -12.98 12.64
CA PRO A 22 -31.41 -12.89 11.19
C PRO A 22 -30.30 -13.85 10.76
N GLU A 23 -30.62 -14.82 9.90
CA GLU A 23 -29.57 -15.52 9.18
C GLU A 23 -28.60 -14.43 8.76
N ARG A 24 -27.35 -14.56 9.19
CA ARG A 24 -26.27 -13.84 8.54
C ARG A 24 -26.24 -14.45 7.15
N GLN A 25 -27.19 -14.01 6.32
CA GLN A 25 -27.17 -14.12 4.88
C GLN A 25 -25.75 -13.73 4.59
N SER A 26 -24.99 -14.76 4.22
CA SER A 26 -23.62 -14.68 3.83
C SER A 26 -23.50 -13.40 3.03
N LEU A 27 -22.89 -12.38 3.64
CA LEU A 27 -22.36 -11.24 2.93
C LEU A 27 -21.31 -11.87 2.03
N SER A 28 -21.79 -12.36 0.89
CA SER A 28 -20.99 -12.85 -0.20
C SER A 28 -20.00 -11.71 -0.41
N GLY A 29 -18.71 -11.97 -0.22
CA GLY A 29 -17.63 -11.00 -0.35
C GLY A 29 -17.49 -10.42 -1.77
N ARG A 30 -18.56 -10.42 -2.57
CA ARG A 30 -18.68 -9.87 -3.92
C ARG A 30 -19.29 -8.47 -3.96
N ASP A 31 -19.88 -7.97 -2.88
CA ASP A 31 -20.43 -6.59 -2.82
C ASP A 31 -19.43 -5.54 -2.31
N LEU A 32 -18.22 -5.97 -1.93
CA LEU A 32 -17.12 -5.11 -1.47
C LEU A 32 -16.33 -4.36 -2.57
N PRO A 33 -16.23 -4.81 -3.84
CA PRO A 33 -15.34 -4.12 -4.79
C PRO A 33 -15.88 -2.75 -5.21
N ASN A 34 -17.19 -2.58 -5.37
CA ASN A 34 -17.72 -1.35 -5.98
C ASN A 34 -17.65 -0.13 -5.05
N ARG A 35 -17.79 -0.33 -3.73
CA ARG A 35 -17.64 0.75 -2.73
C ARG A 35 -16.19 1.18 -2.56
N ASP A 36 -15.27 0.22 -2.55
CA ASP A 36 -13.83 0.50 -2.42
C ASP A 36 -13.30 1.22 -3.65
N LEU A 37 -13.81 0.91 -4.85
CA LEU A 37 -13.41 1.58 -6.08
C LEU A 37 -13.89 3.04 -6.17
N ALA A 38 -15.10 3.34 -5.72
CA ALA A 38 -15.58 4.72 -5.67
C ALA A 38 -14.78 5.57 -4.68
N GLY A 39 -14.47 5.02 -3.51
CA GLY A 39 -13.62 5.68 -2.51
C GLY A 39 -12.19 5.88 -3.01
N LEU A 40 -11.62 4.87 -3.66
CA LEU A 40 -10.29 4.96 -4.26
C LEU A 40 -10.23 6.02 -5.34
N LYS A 41 -11.23 6.09 -6.23
CA LYS A 41 -11.29 7.10 -7.28
C LYS A 41 -11.31 8.51 -6.68
N ALA A 42 -12.16 8.75 -5.69
CA ALA A 42 -12.23 10.04 -5.00
C ALA A 42 -10.90 10.42 -4.33
N ALA A 43 -10.24 9.46 -3.68
CA ALA A 43 -8.92 9.69 -3.06
C ALA A 43 -7.83 9.95 -4.11
N ALA A 44 -7.86 9.25 -5.23
CA ALA A 44 -6.91 9.41 -6.33
C ALA A 44 -7.06 10.78 -7.02
N GLU A 45 -8.30 11.25 -7.22
CA GLU A 45 -8.58 12.60 -7.74
C GLU A 45 -8.08 13.69 -6.79
N GLN A 46 -8.30 13.52 -5.48
CA GLN A 46 -7.75 14.44 -4.46
C GLN A 46 -6.22 14.45 -4.47
N PHE A 47 -5.60 13.28 -4.61
CA PHE A 47 -4.15 13.16 -4.73
C PHE A 47 -3.62 13.88 -5.99
N GLU A 48 -4.27 13.71 -7.14
CA GLU A 48 -3.91 14.43 -8.37
C GLU A 48 -3.99 15.94 -8.17
N GLY A 49 -4.99 16.46 -7.45
CA GLY A 49 -5.07 17.87 -7.08
C GLY A 49 -3.88 18.36 -6.24
N VAL A 50 -3.46 17.60 -5.22
CA VAL A 50 -2.29 17.95 -4.40
C VAL A 50 -1.00 17.89 -5.22
N PHE A 51 -0.87 16.88 -6.07
CA PHE A 51 0.26 16.74 -6.98
C PHE A 51 0.38 17.94 -7.94
N LEU A 52 -0.72 18.32 -8.58
CA LEU A 52 -0.75 19.48 -9.48
C LEU A 52 -0.42 20.79 -8.76
N ASN A 53 -0.95 21.01 -7.55
CA ASN A 53 -0.60 22.18 -6.75
C ASN A 53 0.90 22.23 -6.46
N THR A 54 1.50 21.09 -6.13
CA THR A 54 2.94 20.98 -5.85
C THR A 54 3.77 21.20 -7.12
N MET A 55 3.33 20.66 -8.25
CA MET A 55 3.94 20.87 -9.56
C MET A 55 3.90 22.35 -9.97
N LEU A 56 2.75 23.01 -9.83
CA LEU A 56 2.60 24.45 -10.11
C LEU A 56 3.52 25.30 -9.25
N LYS A 57 3.59 25.00 -7.94
CA LYS A 57 4.51 25.66 -7.02
C LYS A 57 5.97 25.44 -7.42
N ALA A 58 6.35 24.22 -7.79
CA ALA A 58 7.71 23.92 -8.23
C ALA A 58 8.07 24.66 -9.53
N MET A 59 7.17 24.70 -10.52
CA MET A 59 7.37 25.47 -11.74
C MET A 59 7.55 26.96 -11.45
N ARG A 60 6.73 27.53 -10.56
CA ARG A 60 6.85 28.94 -10.17
C ARG A 60 8.14 29.24 -9.41
N ALA A 61 8.60 28.31 -8.57
CA ALA A 61 9.88 28.43 -7.87
C ALA A 61 11.10 28.48 -8.81
N THR A 62 10.96 28.04 -10.07
CA THR A 62 12.02 28.18 -11.08
C THR A 62 12.10 29.57 -11.73
N VAL A 63 11.06 30.40 -11.54
CA VAL A 63 11.06 31.79 -12.04
C VAL A 63 11.89 32.63 -11.07
N PRO A 64 12.99 33.26 -11.50
CA PRO A 64 13.82 34.05 -10.60
C PRO A 64 13.06 35.25 -10.06
N ASP A 65 13.18 35.49 -8.76
CA ASP A 65 12.74 36.74 -8.14
C ASP A 65 13.61 37.89 -8.71
N ASN A 66 12.99 38.87 -9.37
CA ASN A 66 13.64 40.10 -9.82
C ASN A 66 12.93 41.31 -9.16
N GLU A 67 13.55 42.49 -9.17
CA GLU A 67 12.98 43.67 -8.50
C GLU A 67 11.59 44.09 -9.03
N LEU A 68 11.27 43.75 -10.29
CA LEU A 68 9.96 44.00 -10.90
C LEU A 68 8.86 43.02 -10.45
N PHE A 69 9.22 41.76 -10.23
CA PHE A 69 8.30 40.69 -9.83
C PHE A 69 8.46 40.32 -8.34
N ASN A 70 9.14 41.17 -7.57
CA ASN A 70 9.34 41.00 -6.15
C ASN A 70 7.98 41.00 -5.45
N SER A 71 7.43 39.80 -5.32
CA SER A 71 6.06 39.59 -4.90
C SER A 71 6.03 39.80 -3.40
N SER A 72 5.46 40.93 -2.97
CA SER A 72 5.21 41.20 -1.56
C SER A 72 4.52 40.00 -0.89
N GLY A 73 4.70 39.82 0.43
CA GLY A 73 4.08 38.72 1.19
C GLY A 73 2.59 38.48 0.88
N PRO A 74 1.76 39.54 0.78
CA PRO A 74 0.36 39.42 0.35
C PRO A 74 0.17 38.86 -1.07
N THR A 75 0.99 39.29 -2.04
CA THR A 75 0.95 38.77 -3.40
C THR A 75 1.20 37.26 -3.43
N LYS A 76 2.21 36.78 -2.70
CA LYS A 76 2.52 35.34 -2.61
C LYS A 76 1.36 34.54 -2.01
N PHE A 77 0.67 35.09 -1.01
CA PHE A 77 -0.51 34.44 -0.41
C PHE A 77 -1.67 34.29 -1.41
N TYR A 78 -2.05 35.37 -2.11
CA TYR A 78 -3.10 35.28 -3.13
C TYR A 78 -2.71 34.37 -4.29
N GLN A 79 -1.42 34.35 -4.64
CA GLN A 79 -0.88 33.43 -5.64
C GLN A 79 -1.06 31.97 -5.22
N GLN A 80 -0.78 31.65 -3.95
CA GLN A 80 -0.96 30.30 -3.41
C GLN A 80 -2.44 29.87 -3.40
N MET A 81 -3.36 30.79 -3.09
CA MET A 81 -4.79 30.51 -3.21
C MET A 81 -5.18 30.25 -4.67
N LEU A 82 -4.71 31.08 -5.60
CA LEU A 82 -4.97 30.90 -7.02
C LEU A 82 -4.44 29.55 -7.53
N ASP A 83 -3.20 29.19 -7.17
CA ASP A 83 -2.60 27.92 -7.57
C ASP A 83 -3.38 26.72 -6.98
N SER A 84 -3.97 26.87 -5.78
CA SER A 84 -4.82 25.84 -5.16
C SER A 84 -6.13 25.63 -5.92
N GLU A 85 -6.83 26.71 -6.28
CA GLU A 85 -8.06 26.64 -7.08
C GLU A 85 -7.78 26.11 -8.48
N MET A 86 -6.69 26.57 -9.10
CA MET A 86 -6.28 26.11 -10.41
C MET A 86 -5.94 24.61 -10.41
N ALA A 87 -5.21 24.13 -9.40
CA ALA A 87 -4.92 22.70 -9.26
C ALA A 87 -6.20 21.86 -9.10
N THR A 88 -7.17 22.35 -8.32
CA THR A 88 -8.47 21.69 -8.13
C THR A 88 -9.27 21.66 -9.43
N ALA A 89 -9.31 22.78 -10.16
CA ALA A 89 -9.99 22.87 -11.45
C ALA A 89 -9.33 21.97 -12.52
N MET A 90 -8.00 21.84 -12.50
CA MET A 90 -7.26 20.98 -13.42
C MET A 90 -7.45 19.48 -13.10
N ALA A 91 -7.52 19.12 -11.81
CA ALA A 91 -7.76 17.74 -11.39
C ALA A 91 -9.19 17.25 -11.70
N THR A 92 -10.18 18.15 -11.59
CA THR A 92 -11.60 17.84 -11.83
C THR A 92 -12.07 18.08 -13.27
N GLY A 93 -11.30 18.86 -14.04
CA GLY A 93 -11.63 19.26 -15.40
C GLY A 93 -11.44 18.15 -16.45
N PRO A 94 -11.89 18.41 -17.69
CA PRO A 94 -11.75 17.48 -18.81
C PRO A 94 -10.29 17.26 -19.25
N SER A 95 -9.39 18.18 -18.89
CA SER A 95 -7.96 18.14 -19.25
C SER A 95 -7.06 17.62 -18.12
N ARG A 96 -7.59 16.81 -17.18
CA ARG A 96 -6.77 16.19 -16.14
C ARG A 96 -5.66 15.32 -16.75
N VAL A 97 -4.51 15.26 -16.07
CA VAL A 97 -3.34 14.51 -16.55
C VAL A 97 -3.63 13.00 -16.58
N GLY A 98 -4.55 12.54 -15.73
CA GLY A 98 -5.03 11.15 -15.69
C GLY A 98 -4.23 10.28 -14.72
N VAL A 99 -3.49 10.89 -13.79
CA VAL A 99 -2.73 10.14 -12.77
C VAL A 99 -3.71 9.41 -11.85
N ALA A 100 -4.85 10.03 -11.52
CA ALA A 100 -5.88 9.38 -10.72
C ALA A 100 -6.41 8.10 -11.37
N ASP A 101 -6.65 8.14 -12.68
CA ASP A 101 -7.13 6.99 -13.46
C ASP A 101 -6.10 5.86 -13.50
N LEU A 102 -4.80 6.20 -13.59
CA LEU A 102 -3.71 5.22 -13.52
C LEU A 102 -3.61 4.56 -12.15
N ILE A 103 -3.79 5.31 -11.06
CA ILE A 103 -3.81 4.79 -9.69
C ILE A 103 -4.96 3.79 -9.52
N VAL A 104 -6.16 4.18 -9.96
CA VAL A 104 -7.35 3.30 -9.89
C VAL A 104 -7.13 2.03 -10.71
N ARG A 105 -6.61 2.14 -11.93
CA ARG A 105 -6.33 0.99 -12.80
C ARG A 105 -5.27 0.04 -12.21
N GLN A 106 -4.21 0.58 -11.61
CA GLN A 106 -3.16 -0.22 -10.99
C GLN A 106 -3.65 -0.95 -9.74
N PHE A 107 -4.51 -0.30 -8.96
CA PHE A 107 -5.11 -0.92 -7.78
C PHE A 107 -6.11 -2.01 -8.18
N GLN A 108 -6.99 -1.76 -9.15
CA GLN A 108 -7.90 -2.76 -9.72
C GLN A 108 -7.14 -4.00 -10.19
N ALA A 109 -6.10 -3.83 -11.02
CA ALA A 109 -5.25 -4.92 -11.49
C ALA A 109 -4.54 -5.69 -10.34
N THR A 110 -4.39 -5.08 -9.16
CA THR A 110 -3.82 -5.74 -7.98
C THR A 110 -4.89 -6.51 -7.19
N VAL A 111 -6.11 -5.99 -7.12
CA VAL A 111 -7.26 -6.63 -6.44
C VAL A 111 -7.77 -7.84 -7.23
N ASP A 112 -7.83 -7.74 -8.55
CA ASP A 112 -8.35 -8.80 -9.43
C ASP A 112 -7.35 -9.96 -9.64
N GLY A 113 -6.11 -9.84 -9.15
CA GLY A 113 -5.12 -10.93 -9.22
C GLY A 113 -4.47 -11.13 -10.59
N ASP A 114 -4.98 -10.50 -11.64
CA ASP A 114 -4.48 -10.56 -13.02
C ASP A 114 -3.29 -9.59 -13.23
N ALA A 115 -2.18 -9.87 -12.55
CA ALA A 115 -0.96 -9.05 -12.60
C ALA A 115 -0.05 -9.35 -13.82
N GLU A 116 -0.61 -9.67 -15.00
CA GLU A 116 0.17 -10.13 -16.17
C GLU A 116 -0.02 -9.28 -17.45
N GLY A 117 -0.50 -8.02 -17.38
CA GLY A 117 -0.72 -7.25 -18.62
C GLY A 117 -0.73 -5.72 -18.57
N ALA A 118 -0.73 -5.07 -17.40
CA ALA A 118 -0.73 -3.59 -17.32
C ALA A 118 0.69 -3.03 -17.07
N PRO A 119 1.05 -1.86 -17.66
CA PRO A 119 2.32 -1.20 -17.37
C PRO A 119 2.39 -0.88 -15.87
N ARG A 120 3.31 -1.56 -15.18
CA ARG A 120 3.38 -1.62 -13.73
C ARG A 120 4.26 -0.48 -13.21
N ILE A 121 3.66 0.51 -12.57
CA ILE A 121 4.36 1.73 -12.14
C ILE A 121 5.16 1.53 -10.85
N LEU A 122 4.80 0.56 -10.01
CA LEU A 122 5.50 0.24 -8.77
C LEU A 122 5.88 -1.25 -8.73
N PRO A 123 7.15 -1.61 -8.45
CA PRO A 123 7.52 -3.01 -8.28
C PRO A 123 6.81 -3.58 -7.05
N ARG A 124 6.29 -4.81 -7.16
CA ARG A 124 5.87 -5.59 -6.00
C ARG A 124 7.10 -5.70 -5.11
N SER A 125 7.06 -5.13 -3.91
CA SER A 125 8.00 -5.49 -2.87
C SER A 125 7.89 -7.00 -2.72
N ALA A 126 8.86 -7.72 -3.28
CA ALA A 126 8.92 -9.16 -3.13
C ALA A 126 8.86 -9.46 -1.63
N PRO A 127 8.18 -10.52 -1.16
CA PRO A 127 8.51 -11.04 0.14
C PRO A 127 10.02 -11.26 0.11
N VAL A 128 10.76 -10.61 1.02
CA VAL A 128 12.16 -10.92 1.23
C VAL A 128 12.17 -12.38 1.63
N SER A 129 12.34 -13.27 0.66
CA SER A 129 12.67 -14.65 0.92
C SER A 129 14.01 -14.56 1.64
N ALA A 130 13.97 -14.68 2.97
CA ALA A 130 15.16 -15.06 3.71
C ALA A 130 15.78 -16.23 2.96
N PRO A 131 17.08 -16.22 2.66
CA PRO A 131 17.69 -17.34 1.96
C PRO A 131 17.44 -18.58 2.82
N ALA A 132 16.70 -19.53 2.23
CA ALA A 132 16.52 -20.85 2.82
C ALA A 132 17.91 -21.44 3.06
N SER A 133 18.18 -21.71 4.35
CA SER A 133 19.29 -22.45 4.92
C SER A 133 20.24 -23.10 3.90
N ALA A 134 21.41 -22.50 3.68
CA ALA A 134 22.55 -23.21 3.12
C ALA A 134 23.42 -23.73 4.28
N PRO A 135 23.43 -25.05 4.59
CA PRO A 135 24.33 -25.61 5.59
C PRO A 135 25.80 -25.67 5.12
N MET A 136 26.16 -25.05 3.99
CA MET A 136 27.47 -25.20 3.33
C MET A 136 28.50 -24.10 3.69
N ALA A 137 28.25 -23.29 4.73
CA ALA A 137 29.22 -22.26 5.16
C ALA A 137 30.16 -22.71 6.29
N LEU A 138 29.80 -23.74 7.06
CA LEU A 138 30.58 -24.13 8.24
C LEU A 138 31.70 -25.14 7.93
N GLU A 139 31.50 -26.02 6.94
CA GLU A 139 32.49 -27.04 6.55
C GLU A 139 33.76 -26.41 5.95
N ARG A 140 33.57 -25.34 5.18
CA ARG A 140 34.65 -24.66 4.47
C ARG A 140 35.54 -23.81 5.36
N TYR A 141 35.05 -23.43 6.55
CA TYR A 141 35.84 -22.74 7.56
C TYR A 141 36.64 -23.73 8.43
N ARG A 142 36.11 -24.95 8.63
CA ARG A 142 36.77 -26.02 9.39
C ARG A 142 38.01 -26.56 8.67
N SER A 143 37.98 -26.67 7.34
CA SER A 143 39.13 -27.13 6.54
C SER A 143 40.20 -26.06 6.29
N MET A 144 39.91 -24.77 6.54
CA MET A 144 40.92 -23.70 6.44
C MET A 144 41.75 -23.51 7.71
N GLY A 145 41.35 -24.12 8.84
CA GLY A 145 42.05 -24.01 10.13
C GLY A 145 43.17 -25.03 10.37
N GLU A 146 43.27 -26.10 9.58
CA GLU A 146 44.27 -27.16 9.80
C GLU A 146 45.54 -27.00 8.96
N VAL A 147 45.52 -26.19 7.89
CA VAL A 147 46.65 -26.06 6.96
C VAL A 147 47.82 -25.25 7.55
N THR A 148 47.61 -24.53 8.66
CA THR A 148 48.66 -23.76 9.35
C THR A 148 49.50 -24.58 10.34
N GLY A 149 49.14 -25.85 10.60
CA GLY A 149 49.90 -26.73 11.51
C GLY A 149 50.99 -27.59 10.83
N GLU A 150 50.83 -27.94 9.55
CA GLU A 150 51.70 -28.92 8.90
C GLU A 150 52.99 -28.31 8.33
N VAL A 151 52.99 -27.01 7.99
CA VAL A 151 54.19 -26.31 7.50
C VAL A 151 55.18 -26.03 8.64
N ALA A 152 54.70 -25.90 9.89
CA ALA A 152 55.56 -25.68 11.06
C ALA A 152 56.30 -26.94 11.53
N GLN A 153 55.83 -28.14 11.16
CA GLN A 153 56.50 -29.39 11.54
C GLN A 153 57.61 -29.81 10.56
N ARG A 154 57.59 -29.30 9.31
CA ARG A 154 58.65 -29.59 8.32
C ARG A 154 59.92 -28.75 8.47
N LEU A 155 59.96 -27.76 9.37
CA LEU A 155 61.14 -26.93 9.66
C LEU A 155 61.93 -27.33 10.93
N ARG A 156 61.59 -28.45 11.58
CA ARG A 156 62.33 -28.98 12.75
C ARG A 156 63.00 -30.35 12.55
N LEU A 157 63.05 -30.86 11.31
CA LEU A 157 63.66 -32.18 11.00
C LEU A 157 64.72 -32.14 9.90
N ARG A 158 65.26 -30.96 9.60
CA ARG A 158 66.56 -30.84 8.93
C ARG A 158 67.46 -29.96 9.79
N ALA A 159 68.59 -30.57 10.16
CA ALA A 159 69.75 -30.00 10.82
C ALA A 159 70.23 -28.69 10.20
#